data_AF-A0A1K1PVA7-F1
#
_entry.id   AF-A0A1K1PVA7-F1
#
_cell.length_a   1.000
_cell.length_b   1.000
_cell.length_c   1.000
_cell.angle_alpha   90.00
_cell.angle_beta   90.00
_cell.angle_gamma   90.00
#
_symmetry.space_group_name_H-M   'P 1'
#
loop_
_entity.id
_entity.type
_entity.pdbx_description
1 polymer ?
#
loop_
_entity_poly.entity_id
_entity_poly.type
_entity_poly.pdbx_seq_one_letter_code
_entity_poly.pdbx_strand_id
1 'polypeptide(L)'
;MKSTEPMESRLKRVDMHNYFLNRIDLGMKNKNYIEASWLIYSCFENRFYRVVEKYRENCKYCRSKSKCNKKNKNELALATKIKCVQRLHDNNVACISEAFRYDLYKDILDWVNERNDLMHELLSLEYYENTDDRFKKSAEEGLKLLTETYESCTRFRSIFYTDEYSFEFPEAAMENCPCKPRKNDNNTPSN
;
A
#
# COMPACT_ATOMS: atom_id res chain seq x y z
N MET A 1 21.22 9.64 1.08
CA MET A 1 21.33 8.14 1.10
C MET A 1 21.26 7.60 -0.33
N LYS A 2 22.20 6.75 -0.78
CA LYS A 2 22.16 6.21 -2.16
C LYS A 2 21.00 5.22 -2.33
N SER A 3 20.41 5.20 -3.54
CA SER A 3 19.37 4.23 -3.93
C SER A 3 19.78 2.80 -3.55
N THR A 4 18.90 2.07 -2.88
CA THR A 4 19.16 0.72 -2.35
C THR A 4 19.17 -0.38 -3.42
N GLU A 5 19.00 -0.03 -4.69
CA GLU A 5 18.85 -0.97 -5.80
C GLU A 5 19.73 -0.61 -7.02
N PRO A 6 20.21 -1.62 -7.76
CA PRO A 6 20.92 -1.42 -9.03
C PRO A 6 20.08 -0.67 -10.07
N MET A 7 20.74 0.13 -10.91
CA MET A 7 20.08 0.92 -11.96
C MET A 7 19.27 0.06 -12.94
N GLU A 8 19.82 -1.08 -13.37
CA GLU A 8 19.12 -2.01 -14.27
C GLU A 8 17.80 -2.52 -13.67
N SER A 9 17.79 -2.89 -12.39
CA SER A 9 16.58 -3.31 -11.69
C SER A 9 15.56 -2.17 -11.59
N ARG A 10 16.02 -0.93 -11.45
CA ARG A 10 15.14 0.25 -11.43
C ARG A 10 14.49 0.48 -12.79
N LEU A 11 15.24 0.36 -13.88
CA LEU A 11 14.71 0.50 -15.25
C LEU A 11 13.64 -0.56 -15.54
N LYS A 12 13.93 -1.84 -15.25
CA LYS A 12 12.94 -2.93 -15.40
C LYS A 12 11.64 -2.67 -14.62
N ARG A 13 11.73 -2.05 -13.44
CA ARG A 13 10.55 -1.67 -12.64
C ARG A 13 9.78 -0.50 -13.24
N VAL A 14 10.46 0.46 -13.87
CA VAL A 14 9.82 1.54 -14.63
C VAL A 14 9.06 0.94 -15.82
N ASP A 15 9.67 0.02 -16.55
CA ASP A 15 9.02 -0.65 -17.69
C ASP A 15 7.79 -1.44 -17.24
N MET A 16 7.91 -2.24 -16.18
CA MET A 16 6.80 -2.97 -15.58
C MET A 16 5.67 -2.02 -15.14
N HIS A 17 6.04 -0.88 -14.55
CA HIS A 17 5.08 0.11 -14.10
C HIS A 17 4.32 0.76 -15.27
N ASN A 18 5.04 1.18 -16.31
CA ASN A 18 4.46 1.74 -17.52
C ASN A 18 3.55 0.71 -18.22
N TYR A 19 3.94 -0.56 -18.24
CA TYR A 19 3.11 -1.64 -18.75
C TYR A 19 1.75 -1.70 -18.04
N PHE A 20 1.73 -1.69 -16.70
CA PHE A 20 0.46 -1.73 -15.96
C PHE A 20 -0.39 -0.48 -16.13
N LEU A 21 0.21 0.72 -16.16
CA LEU A 21 -0.53 1.96 -16.43
C LEU A 21 -1.16 1.95 -17.82
N ASN A 22 -0.42 1.53 -18.84
CA ASN A 22 -0.95 1.41 -20.20
C ASN A 22 -2.08 0.38 -20.29
N ARG A 23 -1.99 -0.73 -19.55
CA ARG A 23 -3.06 -1.74 -19.49
C ARG A 23 -4.31 -1.21 -18.77
N ILE A 24 -4.14 -0.41 -17.71
CA ILE A 24 -5.27 0.27 -17.05
C ILE A 24 -5.93 1.25 -18.03
N ASP A 25 -5.17 2.12 -18.69
CA ASP A 25 -5.68 3.09 -19.66
C ASP A 25 -6.43 2.41 -20.82
N LEU A 26 -5.85 1.33 -21.37
CA LEU A 26 -6.51 0.53 -22.40
C LEU A 26 -7.80 -0.11 -21.87
N GLY A 27 -7.79 -0.63 -20.64
CA GLY A 27 -8.97 -1.17 -19.98
C GLY A 27 -10.07 -0.13 -19.82
N MET A 28 -9.73 1.08 -19.40
CA MET A 28 -10.66 2.21 -19.29
C MET A 28 -11.27 2.57 -20.66
N LYS A 29 -10.43 2.71 -21.70
CA LYS A 29 -10.88 3.06 -23.07
C LYS A 29 -11.80 2.00 -23.68
N ASN A 30 -11.50 0.73 -23.43
CA ASN A 30 -12.26 -0.39 -23.95
C ASN A 30 -13.46 -0.78 -23.07
N LYS A 31 -13.74 -0.02 -22.00
CA LYS A 31 -14.78 -0.30 -21.01
C LYS A 31 -14.60 -1.63 -20.26
N ASN A 32 -13.37 -2.16 -20.19
CA ASN A 32 -13.00 -3.31 -19.39
C ASN A 32 -12.73 -2.88 -17.94
N TYR A 33 -13.76 -2.33 -17.27
CA TYR A 33 -13.58 -1.69 -15.96
C TYR A 33 -13.23 -2.68 -14.83
N ILE A 34 -13.65 -3.94 -14.94
CA ILE A 34 -13.26 -5.00 -13.99
C ILE A 34 -11.74 -5.24 -14.05
N GLU A 35 -11.19 -5.38 -15.26
CA GLU A 35 -9.74 -5.55 -15.48
C GLU A 35 -8.97 -4.32 -14.97
N ALA A 36 -9.44 -3.12 -15.31
CA ALA A 36 -8.83 -1.88 -14.85
C ALA A 36 -8.81 -1.80 -13.31
N SER A 37 -9.94 -2.07 -12.65
CA SER A 37 -10.05 -2.07 -11.18
C SER A 37 -9.12 -3.10 -10.53
N TRP A 38 -9.00 -4.30 -11.11
CA TRP A 38 -8.06 -5.32 -10.62
C TRP A 38 -6.59 -4.91 -10.76
N LEU A 39 -6.22 -4.30 -11.90
CA LEU A 39 -4.87 -3.79 -12.13
C LEU A 39 -4.53 -2.61 -11.21
N ILE A 40 -5.49 -1.72 -10.94
CA ILE A 40 -5.35 -0.61 -10.00
C ILE A 40 -5.04 -1.14 -8.59
N TYR A 41 -5.82 -2.11 -8.11
CA TYR A 41 -5.57 -2.77 -6.82
C TYR A 41 -4.14 -3.34 -6.74
N SER A 42 -3.72 -4.06 -7.79
CA SER A 42 -2.37 -4.62 -7.89
C SER A 42 -1.28 -3.55 -7.84
N CYS A 43 -1.54 -2.39 -8.46
CA CYS A 43 -0.63 -1.25 -8.42
C CYS A 43 -0.52 -0.64 -7.02
N PHE A 44 -1.63 -0.43 -6.30
CA PHE A 44 -1.61 0.00 -4.90
C PHE A 44 -0.80 -0.96 -4.04
N GLU A 45 -1.02 -2.26 -4.24
CA GLU A 45 -0.31 -3.29 -3.50
C GLU A 45 1.20 -3.19 -3.66
N ASN A 46 1.65 -3.00 -4.90
CA ASN A 46 3.05 -2.78 -5.20
C ASN A 46 3.56 -1.45 -4.61
N ARG A 47 2.84 -0.33 -4.76
CA ARG A 47 3.30 0.99 -4.29
C ARG A 47 3.51 1.02 -2.79
N PHE A 48 2.51 0.60 -2.02
CA PHE A 48 2.61 0.59 -0.56
C PHE A 48 3.64 -0.42 -0.05
N TYR A 49 3.79 -1.57 -0.72
CA TYR A 49 4.87 -2.51 -0.40
C TYR A 49 6.25 -1.85 -0.53
N ARG A 50 6.48 -1.09 -1.60
CA ARG A 50 7.76 -0.45 -1.90
C ARG A 50 8.08 0.72 -0.98
N VAL A 51 7.06 1.40 -0.46
CA VAL A 51 7.24 2.39 0.61
C VAL A 51 7.66 1.71 1.90
N VAL A 52 6.92 0.68 2.34
CA VAL A 52 7.22 -0.10 3.55
C VAL A 52 8.60 -0.74 3.49
N GLU A 53 9.01 -1.24 2.33
CA GLU A 53 10.31 -1.87 2.12
C GLU A 53 11.50 -0.94 2.44
N LYS A 54 11.35 0.39 2.33
CA LYS A 54 12.47 1.31 2.58
C LYS A 54 12.82 1.48 4.05
N TYR A 55 11.82 1.39 4.94
CA TYR A 55 12.00 1.63 6.37
C TYR A 55 11.70 0.39 7.22
N ARG A 56 11.36 -0.75 6.61
CA ARG A 56 11.05 -2.00 7.34
C ARG A 56 12.17 -2.42 8.28
N GLU A 57 13.42 -2.15 7.91
CA GLU A 57 14.58 -2.46 8.72
C GLU A 57 14.58 -1.62 10.00
N ASN A 58 14.11 -0.39 9.97
CA ASN A 58 14.02 0.46 11.16
C ASN A 58 12.88 0.04 12.11
N CYS A 59 11.99 -0.89 11.70
CA CYS A 59 10.89 -1.36 12.53
C CYS A 59 11.27 -2.57 13.40
N LYS A 60 11.25 -2.40 14.74
CA LYS A 60 11.57 -3.47 15.69
C LYS A 60 10.64 -4.69 15.58
N TYR A 61 9.40 -4.50 15.13
CA TYR A 61 8.46 -5.60 14.96
C TYR A 61 8.69 -6.37 13.66
N CYS A 62 9.09 -5.73 12.56
CA CYS A 62 9.40 -6.45 11.33
C CYS A 62 10.68 -7.30 11.44
N ARG A 63 11.49 -7.08 12.50
CA ARG A 63 12.65 -7.89 12.87
C ARG A 63 12.37 -9.00 13.89
N SER A 64 11.22 -8.99 14.58
CA SER A 64 10.89 -9.95 15.65
C SER A 64 10.00 -11.11 15.17
N LYS A 65 9.57 -12.05 16.03
CA LYS A 65 8.58 -13.10 15.67
C LYS A 65 7.16 -12.53 15.51
N SER A 66 7.00 -11.48 14.71
CA SER A 66 5.72 -10.81 14.47
C SER A 66 5.09 -11.19 13.14
N LYS A 67 3.81 -10.80 12.96
CA LYS A 67 3.12 -10.87 11.67
C LYS A 67 3.80 -10.05 10.55
N CYS A 68 4.65 -9.07 10.90
CA CYS A 68 5.41 -8.25 9.95
C CYS A 68 6.74 -8.90 9.51
N ASN A 69 7.25 -9.92 10.21
CA ASN A 69 8.53 -10.54 9.89
C ASN A 69 8.42 -11.54 8.74
N LYS A 70 8.12 -11.00 7.56
CA LYS A 70 8.03 -11.73 6.30
C LYS A 70 9.24 -11.32 5.48
N LYS A 71 10.31 -12.12 5.56
CA LYS A 71 11.66 -11.69 5.19
C LYS A 71 11.74 -11.13 3.77
N ASN A 72 11.06 -11.69 2.76
CA ASN A 72 11.29 -11.29 1.35
C ASN A 72 10.05 -11.30 0.43
N LYS A 73 8.82 -11.26 0.95
CA LYS A 73 7.63 -11.40 0.11
C LYS A 73 6.59 -10.32 0.38
N ASN A 74 5.93 -9.86 -0.68
CA ASN A 74 4.79 -8.95 -0.65
C ASN A 74 3.55 -9.67 -0.08
N GLU A 75 3.61 -10.03 1.19
CA GLU A 75 2.69 -10.97 1.84
C GLU A 75 1.86 -10.33 2.97
N LEU A 76 2.09 -9.04 3.23
CA LEU A 76 1.19 -8.26 4.08
C LEU A 76 -0.04 -7.89 3.26
N ALA A 77 -1.22 -7.85 3.89
CA ALA A 77 -2.41 -7.31 3.27
C ALA A 77 -2.19 -5.83 2.88
N LEU A 78 -2.81 -5.37 1.79
CA LEU A 78 -2.76 -3.98 1.35
C LEU A 78 -3.17 -3.01 2.47
N ALA A 79 -4.29 -3.26 3.13
CA ALA A 79 -4.76 -2.44 4.26
C ALA A 79 -3.71 -2.33 5.39
N THR A 80 -2.97 -3.40 5.67
CA THR A 80 -1.89 -3.38 6.67
C THR A 80 -0.73 -2.49 6.25
N LYS A 81 -0.36 -2.51 4.96
CA LYS A 81 0.68 -1.63 4.41
C LYS A 81 0.23 -0.16 4.44
N ILE A 82 -1.00 0.13 4.01
CA ILE A 82 -1.58 1.49 4.07
C ILE A 82 -1.56 2.03 5.50
N LYS A 83 -2.11 1.28 6.46
CA LYS A 83 -2.13 1.68 7.88
C LYS A 83 -0.72 1.83 8.47
N CYS A 84 0.28 1.12 7.94
CA CYS A 84 1.66 1.29 8.35
C CYS A 84 2.21 2.66 7.95
N VAL A 85 1.95 3.07 6.70
CA VAL A 85 2.32 4.40 6.22
C VAL A 85 1.53 5.49 6.96
N GLN A 86 0.22 5.30 7.13
CA GLN A 86 -0.64 6.23 7.88
C GLN A 86 -0.13 6.48 9.29
N ARG A 87 0.27 5.44 10.05
CA ARG A 87 0.84 5.64 11.40
C ARG A 87 2.12 6.49 11.41
N LEU A 88 2.95 6.40 10.38
CA LEU A 88 4.13 7.28 10.27
C LEU A 88 3.69 8.72 9.97
N HIS A 89 2.65 8.92 9.16
CA HIS A 89 2.04 10.23 8.96
C HIS A 89 1.48 10.79 10.28
N ASP A 90 0.72 10.00 11.04
CA ASP A 90 0.14 10.41 12.33
C ASP A 90 1.21 10.80 13.37
N ASN A 91 2.44 10.30 13.20
CA ASN A 91 3.59 10.62 14.04
C ASN A 91 4.54 11.64 13.39
N ASN A 92 4.07 12.41 12.40
CA ASN A 92 4.79 13.51 11.75
C ASN A 92 6.17 13.12 11.17
N VAL A 93 6.31 11.90 10.67
CA VAL A 93 7.56 11.50 10.00
C VAL A 93 7.65 12.27 8.69
N ALA A 94 8.63 13.18 8.56
CA ALA A 94 8.70 14.18 7.49
C ALA A 94 8.58 13.58 6.09
N CYS A 95 9.32 12.51 5.77
CA CYS A 95 9.24 11.88 4.43
C CYS A 95 7.87 11.29 4.09
N ILE A 96 6.99 11.07 5.07
CA ILE A 96 5.62 10.58 4.87
C ILE A 96 4.61 11.72 4.98
N SER A 97 4.64 12.48 6.07
CA SER A 97 3.70 13.58 6.36
C SER A 97 3.77 14.73 5.36
N GLU A 98 4.95 15.00 4.78
CA GLU A 98 5.05 15.98 3.71
C GLU A 98 4.69 15.38 2.34
N ALA A 99 4.77 14.06 2.19
CA ALA A 99 4.63 13.41 0.89
C ALA A 99 3.19 12.99 0.56
N PHE A 100 2.40 12.61 1.57
CA PHE A 100 1.06 12.08 1.40
C PHE A 100 0.03 13.02 2.03
N ARG A 101 -1.10 13.25 1.36
CA ARG A 101 -2.28 13.86 1.99
C ARG A 101 -2.79 12.97 3.12
N TYR A 102 -3.25 13.58 4.22
CA TYR A 102 -3.82 12.85 5.36
C TYR A 102 -5.00 11.95 4.97
N ASP A 103 -5.98 12.49 4.24
CA ASP A 103 -7.20 11.76 3.88
C ASP A 103 -6.99 10.65 2.84
N LEU A 104 -5.88 10.70 2.08
CA LEU A 104 -5.59 9.74 1.02
C LEU A 104 -5.57 8.29 1.53
N TYR A 105 -5.14 8.06 2.76
CA TYR A 105 -5.16 6.71 3.35
C TYR A 105 -6.58 6.17 3.54
N LYS A 106 -7.49 7.02 3.99
CA LYS A 106 -8.90 6.66 4.19
C LYS A 106 -9.56 6.45 2.83
N ASP A 107 -9.37 7.37 1.90
CA ASP A 107 -9.94 7.28 0.55
C ASP A 107 -9.55 5.96 -0.14
N ILE A 108 -8.27 5.56 -0.04
CA ILE A 108 -7.79 4.30 -0.63
C ILE A 108 -8.37 3.09 0.12
N LEU A 109 -8.48 3.13 1.45
CA LEU A 109 -9.04 2.02 2.22
C LEU A 109 -10.52 1.81 1.92
N ASP A 110 -11.29 2.90 1.82
CA ASP A 110 -12.71 2.86 1.48
C ASP A 110 -12.88 2.30 0.06
N TRP A 111 -12.10 2.79 -0.91
CA TRP A 111 -12.08 2.24 -2.26
C TRP A 111 -11.70 0.74 -2.30
N VAL A 112 -10.70 0.32 -1.53
CA VAL A 112 -10.29 -1.09 -1.44
C VAL A 112 -11.42 -1.98 -0.92
N ASN A 113 -12.16 -1.51 0.09
CA ASN A 113 -13.29 -2.26 0.65
C ASN A 113 -14.42 -2.38 -0.38
N GLU A 114 -14.87 -1.25 -0.94
CA GLU A 114 -15.93 -1.21 -1.95
C GLU A 114 -15.58 -2.08 -3.16
N ARG A 115 -14.33 -2.00 -3.64
CA ARG A 115 -13.84 -2.82 -4.76
C ARG A 115 -13.87 -4.31 -4.43
N ASN A 116 -13.50 -4.70 -3.21
CA ASN A 116 -13.53 -6.11 -2.82
C ASN A 116 -14.97 -6.63 -2.72
N ASP A 117 -15.89 -5.83 -2.20
CA ASP A 117 -17.31 -6.16 -2.15
C ASP A 117 -17.85 -6.39 -3.58
N LEU A 118 -17.53 -5.49 -4.53
CA LEU A 118 -17.88 -5.66 -5.95
C LEU A 118 -17.35 -6.98 -6.53
N MET A 119 -16.10 -7.36 -6.22
CA MET A 119 -15.54 -8.62 -6.72
C MET A 119 -16.20 -9.85 -6.10
N HIS A 120 -16.66 -9.77 -4.85
CA HIS A 120 -17.39 -10.85 -4.21
C HIS A 120 -18.80 -10.98 -4.78
N GLU A 121 -19.46 -9.85 -5.06
CA GLU A 121 -20.79 -9.81 -5.67
C GLU A 121 -20.83 -10.38 -7.10
N LEU A 122 -19.73 -10.29 -7.86
CA LEU A 122 -19.59 -10.96 -9.18
C LEU A 122 -19.83 -12.48 -9.11
N LEU A 123 -19.67 -13.09 -7.94
CA LEU A 123 -19.88 -14.52 -7.71
C LEU A 123 -21.32 -14.85 -7.31
N SER A 124 -22.21 -13.85 -7.23
CA SER A 124 -23.60 -13.99 -6.82
C SER A 124 -24.57 -13.75 -7.98
N LEU A 125 -25.63 -14.55 -8.06
CA LEU A 125 -26.65 -14.45 -9.12
C LEU A 125 -27.53 -13.20 -9.01
N GLU A 126 -27.57 -12.56 -7.83
CA GLU A 126 -28.49 -11.46 -7.52
C GLU A 126 -28.01 -10.09 -8.03
N TYR A 127 -26.74 -9.96 -8.43
CA TYR A 127 -26.10 -8.64 -8.64
C TYR A 127 -25.65 -8.33 -10.08
N TYR A 128 -26.08 -9.11 -11.07
CA TYR A 128 -25.65 -8.90 -12.46
C TYR A 128 -26.11 -7.54 -13.05
N GLU A 129 -27.27 -7.03 -12.61
CA GLU A 129 -27.78 -5.74 -13.05
C GLU A 129 -26.95 -4.58 -12.47
N ASN A 130 -26.47 -3.66 -13.33
CA ASN A 130 -25.64 -2.50 -13.00
C ASN A 130 -24.19 -2.79 -12.51
N THR A 131 -23.71 -4.03 -12.62
CA THR A 131 -22.32 -4.39 -12.31
C THR A 131 -21.32 -3.52 -13.07
N ASP A 132 -21.55 -3.31 -14.38
CA ASP A 132 -20.64 -2.53 -15.23
C ASP A 132 -20.49 -1.08 -14.79
N ASP A 133 -21.59 -0.41 -14.42
CA ASP A 133 -21.56 0.99 -13.98
C ASP A 133 -20.87 1.15 -12.61
N ARG A 134 -21.05 0.18 -11.71
CA ARG A 134 -20.35 0.16 -10.42
C ARG A 134 -18.85 -0.07 -10.60
N PHE A 135 -18.45 -0.98 -11.47
CA PHE A 135 -17.03 -1.18 -11.79
C PHE A 135 -16.44 0.01 -12.53
N LYS A 136 -17.20 0.68 -13.41
CA LYS A 136 -16.78 1.91 -14.06
C LYS A 136 -16.45 2.98 -13.02
N LYS A 137 -17.38 3.26 -12.11
CA LYS A 137 -17.17 4.24 -11.03
C LYS A 137 -15.95 3.88 -10.18
N SER A 138 -15.86 2.61 -9.75
CA SER A 138 -14.72 2.10 -8.99
C SER A 138 -13.40 2.28 -9.75
N ALA A 139 -13.35 1.98 -11.05
CA ALA A 139 -12.13 2.13 -11.85
C ALA A 139 -11.73 3.60 -12.04
N GLU A 140 -12.68 4.50 -12.27
CA GLU A 140 -12.43 5.94 -12.39
C GLU A 140 -11.90 6.55 -11.08
N GLU A 141 -12.52 6.23 -9.95
CA GLU A 141 -12.09 6.68 -8.62
C GLU A 141 -10.73 6.08 -8.25
N GLY A 142 -10.57 4.78 -8.48
CA GLY A 142 -9.32 4.07 -8.22
C GLY A 142 -8.15 4.64 -9.03
N LEU A 143 -8.38 5.01 -10.29
CA LEU A 143 -7.36 5.62 -11.14
C LEU A 143 -6.91 7.00 -10.61
N LYS A 144 -7.86 7.83 -10.15
CA LYS A 144 -7.54 9.13 -9.55
C LYS A 144 -6.67 8.96 -8.31
N LEU A 145 -7.08 8.08 -7.39
CA LEU A 145 -6.35 7.77 -6.16
C LEU A 145 -4.96 7.16 -6.45
N LEU A 146 -4.87 6.33 -7.49
CA LEU A 146 -3.62 5.71 -7.89
C LEU A 146 -2.62 6.75 -8.41
N THR A 147 -3.06 7.66 -9.28
CA THR A 147 -2.24 8.77 -9.78
C THR A 147 -1.67 9.61 -8.64
N GLU A 148 -2.52 10.03 -7.70
CA GLU A 148 -2.07 10.78 -6.52
C GLU A 148 -1.08 9.98 -5.66
N THR A 149 -1.30 8.66 -5.53
CA THR A 149 -0.37 7.79 -4.81
C THR A 149 0.99 7.70 -5.49
N TYR A 150 1.05 7.74 -6.83
CA TYR A 150 2.32 7.77 -7.57
C TYR A 150 3.11 9.06 -7.32
N GLU A 151 2.43 10.19 -7.31
CA GLU A 151 3.02 11.50 -6.98
C GLU A 151 3.53 11.50 -5.54
N SER A 152 2.71 11.05 -4.60
CA SER A 152 3.06 10.93 -3.19
C SER A 152 4.27 10.01 -2.98
N CYS A 153 4.31 8.86 -3.65
CA CYS A 153 5.44 7.93 -3.61
C CYS A 153 6.71 8.53 -4.25
N THR A 154 6.58 9.43 -5.21
CA THR A 154 7.71 10.13 -5.82
C THR A 154 8.27 11.19 -4.89
N ARG A 155 7.39 11.97 -4.25
CA ARG A 155 7.76 12.96 -3.23
C ARG A 155 8.37 12.31 -1.98
N PHE A 156 7.81 11.19 -1.53
CA PHE A 156 8.40 10.39 -0.46
C PHE A 156 9.85 10.01 -0.78
N ARG A 157 10.11 9.53 -2.01
CA ARG A 157 11.46 9.14 -2.43
C ARG A 157 12.42 10.32 -2.49
N SER A 158 11.97 11.49 -2.97
CA SER A 158 12.85 12.66 -3.03
C SER A 158 13.30 13.08 -1.63
N ILE A 159 12.39 13.07 -0.65
CA ILE A 159 12.75 13.38 0.75
C ILE A 159 13.61 12.27 1.35
N PHE A 160 13.16 11.01 1.26
CA PHE A 160 13.80 9.87 1.92
C PHE A 160 15.25 9.63 1.47
N TYR A 161 15.60 9.96 0.23
CA TYR A 161 16.96 9.77 -0.31
C TYR A 161 17.83 11.02 -0.28
N THR A 162 17.31 12.17 0.17
CA THR A 162 18.10 13.39 0.39
C THR A 162 19.25 13.09 1.35
N ASP A 163 20.43 13.70 1.14
CA ASP A 163 21.63 13.32 1.88
C ASP A 163 21.60 13.79 3.35
N GLU A 164 20.87 14.85 3.63
CA GLU A 164 20.64 15.41 4.96
C GLU A 164 19.54 14.67 5.74
N TYR A 165 18.78 13.78 5.09
CA TYR A 165 17.66 13.09 5.74
C TYR A 165 18.11 11.78 6.39
N SER A 166 17.82 11.64 7.69
CA SER A 166 17.93 10.38 8.43
C SER A 166 16.55 9.90 8.84
N PHE A 167 16.18 8.70 8.39
CA PHE A 167 14.91 8.10 8.78
C PHE A 167 15.02 7.50 10.19
N GLU A 168 14.16 7.98 11.10
CA GLU A 168 13.93 7.39 12.41
C GLU A 168 12.50 6.85 12.48
N PHE A 169 12.34 5.60 12.91
CA PHE A 169 11.01 5.01 13.09
C PHE A 169 10.51 5.39 14.49
N PRO A 170 9.44 6.19 14.63
CA PRO A 170 8.96 6.60 15.95
C PRO A 170 8.49 5.40 16.77
N GLU A 171 8.91 5.32 18.03
CA GLU A 171 8.49 4.22 18.91
C GLU A 171 6.97 4.22 19.12
N ALA A 172 6.35 5.39 19.25
CA ALA A 172 4.89 5.52 19.34
C ALA A 172 4.16 4.91 18.12
N ALA A 173 4.69 5.09 16.91
CA ALA A 173 4.13 4.49 15.70
C ALA A 173 4.27 2.95 15.69
N MET A 174 5.36 2.43 16.27
CA MET A 174 5.57 0.99 16.41
C MET A 174 4.66 0.38 17.49
N GLU A 175 4.56 1.00 18.67
CA GLU A 175 3.80 0.46 19.80
C GLU A 175 2.30 0.32 19.53
N ASN A 176 1.76 1.22 18.70
CA ASN A 176 0.38 1.18 18.24
C ASN A 176 0.14 0.22 17.05
N CYS A 177 1.18 -0.50 16.61
CA CYS A 177 1.08 -1.41 15.48
C CYS A 177 0.43 -2.74 15.89
N PRO A 178 -0.60 -3.24 15.17
CA PRO A 178 -1.17 -4.57 15.39
C PRO A 178 -0.19 -5.73 15.17
N CYS A 179 0.96 -5.47 14.56
CA CYS A 179 2.03 -6.45 14.43
C CYS A 179 2.82 -6.64 15.74
N LYS A 180 2.63 -5.80 16.76
CA LYS A 180 3.22 -6.02 18.08
C LYS A 180 2.84 -7.42 18.61
N PRO A 181 3.82 -8.28 18.95
CA PRO A 181 3.52 -9.57 19.56
C PRO A 181 2.68 -9.37 20.83
N ARG A 182 1.60 -10.12 20.95
CA ARG A 182 0.86 -10.18 22.22
C ARG A 182 1.78 -10.87 23.25
N LYS A 183 1.87 -10.33 24.47
CA LYS A 183 2.50 -11.06 25.57
C LYS A 183 1.69 -12.35 25.74
N ASN A 184 2.36 -13.51 25.70
CA ASN A 184 1.71 -14.74 26.11
C ASN A 184 1.51 -14.65 27.62
N ASP A 185 0.28 -14.49 28.08
CA ASP A 185 -0.10 -14.65 29.48
C ASP A 185 -0.16 -16.16 29.85
N ASN A 186 0.92 -16.90 29.57
CA ASN A 186 1.10 -18.27 30.03
C ASN A 186 2.16 -18.29 31.13
N ASN A 187 1.79 -17.73 32.28
CA ASN A 187 2.41 -18.00 33.57
C ASN A 187 1.28 -18.18 34.59
N THR A 188 0.41 -19.17 34.35
CA THR A 188 -0.38 -19.77 35.43
C THR A 188 0.45 -20.96 35.92
N PRO A 189 0.96 -20.94 37.17
CA PRO A 189 1.54 -22.14 37.75
C PRO A 189 0.42 -23.16 37.88
N SER A 190 0.57 -24.31 37.22
CA SER A 190 -0.27 -25.47 37.45
C SER A 190 -0.07 -25.92 38.90
N ASN A 191 -1.14 -25.81 39.70
CA ASN A 191 -1.26 -26.53 40.97
C ASN A 191 -1.60 -28.01 40.69
#